data_AF-A0A960WX54-F1
#
_entry.id   AF-A0A960WX54-F1
#
_cell.length_a   1.000
_cell.length_b   1.000
_cell.length_c   1.000
_cell.angle_alpha   90.00
_cell.angle_beta   90.00
_cell.angle_gamma   90.00
#
_symmetry.space_group_name_H-M   'P 1'
#
loop_
_entity.id
_entity.type
_entity.pdbx_description
1 polymer ?
#
loop_
_entity_poly.entity_id
_entity_poly.type
_entity_poly.pdbx_seq_one_letter_code
_entity_poly.pdbx_strand_id
1 'polypeptide(L)'
;SDVKSVWQVCSPETAGGFTAAGYFMARELNRALGVPIGLINSSWGGTRIEPWTPVEGFAKVPALAAIHGQVTNTLPSSAPYQASLKAHLEAVTNWQKSAREALAGNTASPVTPVFPTELMPLTAHTSPTTLYNAMISPLVGYGMRGVIWYQGESNHTEPLYPEKKQALISGWREKWGIGEFPFYFVQIAPWQYGDEDPMILPRFWEAQSSCLSIPKTGMVVTNDIGNPKDIHPKNKQEVGRRLALLALKYDYGRPDTVASGPVFRELVVEPGRLRVKFDNADGGLQSRDGKPLTHFEVIGETAEFVPATAVVEGADTVVISAAGVKEPVAVRYAWHKLAEPNLANGAGLPASAFRAGTVPEYDFFTLKVPEAADYQLVLDLDLKTLGADINYSIDRSAEIAAGFDRVGYFMELLPSGGGRQWIWTSMDAFTTEAGKIGVPTMKSGIFHQTTVKGLKVLSNVPGVTNGEGLSGQLEFWPHNYGPMNAAKVPGASEDLWDFGDAPMPPAEGYGSMQVHQIAAKETVFAINQWRGGPGADLGIGNSSKDPKTRDWTFSGNAGSFESARLRVFVRPKK
;
A
#
# COMPACT_ATOMS: atom_id res chain seq x y z
N SER A 1 -37.38 -19.40 14.55
CA SER A 1 -36.28 -18.42 14.58
C SER A 1 -35.07 -19.13 15.13
N ASP A 2 -34.03 -19.30 14.33
CA ASP A 2 -32.76 -19.93 14.76
C ASP A 2 -31.86 -18.97 15.55
N VAL A 3 -32.29 -17.69 15.68
CA VAL A 3 -31.64 -16.69 16.53
C VAL A 3 -32.28 -16.68 17.92
N LYS A 4 -31.48 -16.93 18.96
CA LYS A 4 -31.85 -16.65 20.36
C LYS A 4 -31.63 -15.17 20.67
N SER A 5 -32.56 -14.33 20.25
CA SER A 5 -32.55 -12.88 20.53
C SER A 5 -33.93 -12.39 20.99
N VAL A 6 -33.96 -11.26 21.69
CA VAL A 6 -35.19 -10.60 22.15
C VAL A 6 -35.08 -9.10 21.93
N TRP A 7 -36.20 -8.45 21.60
CA TRP A 7 -36.28 -6.99 21.62
C TRP A 7 -36.12 -6.50 23.06
N GLN A 8 -35.24 -5.52 23.27
CA GLN A 8 -35.03 -4.90 24.56
C GLN A 8 -35.34 -3.42 24.48
N VAL A 9 -35.98 -2.88 25.51
CA VAL A 9 -36.18 -1.44 25.65
C VAL A 9 -34.80 -0.78 25.80
N CYS A 10 -34.57 0.29 25.04
CA CYS A 10 -33.36 1.09 25.19
C CYS A 10 -33.44 1.91 26.49
N SER A 11 -32.56 1.60 27.44
CA SER A 11 -32.44 2.28 28.74
C SER A 11 -30.95 2.40 29.12
N PRO A 12 -30.60 3.20 30.14
CA PRO A 12 -29.21 3.27 30.62
C PRO A 12 -28.61 1.89 30.95
N GLU A 13 -29.43 0.94 31.40
CA GLU A 13 -29.03 -0.42 31.77
C GLU A 13 -28.74 -1.31 30.55
N THR A 14 -29.41 -1.08 29.42
CA THR A 14 -29.29 -1.93 28.22
C THR A 14 -28.39 -1.32 27.14
N ALA A 15 -28.24 0.01 27.10
CA ALA A 15 -27.53 0.70 26.02
C ALA A 15 -26.01 0.46 26.02
N GLY A 16 -25.39 0.26 27.18
CA GLY A 16 -23.93 0.19 27.32
C GLY A 16 -23.26 -0.98 26.59
N GLY A 17 -23.98 -2.09 26.41
CA GLY A 17 -23.49 -3.28 25.69
C GLY A 17 -23.84 -3.33 24.20
N PHE A 18 -24.44 -2.26 23.66
CA PHE A 18 -24.96 -2.23 22.30
C PHE A 18 -24.11 -1.33 21.38
N THR A 19 -24.40 -1.34 20.08
CA THR A 19 -23.66 -0.51 19.10
C THR A 19 -23.83 0.99 19.40
N ALA A 20 -22.74 1.69 19.70
CA ALA A 20 -22.77 3.13 19.97
C ALA A 20 -23.20 3.94 18.73
N ALA A 21 -22.66 3.62 17.54
CA ALA A 21 -23.04 4.31 16.31
C ALA A 21 -24.53 4.09 15.96
N GLY A 22 -25.01 2.84 16.11
CA GLY A 22 -26.42 2.52 15.91
C GLY A 22 -27.32 3.23 16.93
N TYR A 23 -26.95 3.23 18.21
CA TYR A 23 -27.68 3.94 19.27
C TYR A 23 -27.84 5.43 18.94
N PHE A 24 -26.74 6.13 18.62
CA PHE A 24 -26.81 7.56 18.31
C PHE A 24 -27.60 7.83 17.03
N MET A 25 -27.51 6.99 16.00
CA MET A 25 -28.36 7.09 14.82
C MET A 25 -29.85 6.96 15.18
N ALA A 26 -30.22 5.92 15.93
CA ALA A 26 -31.61 5.69 16.33
C ALA A 26 -32.14 6.82 17.22
N ARG A 27 -31.30 7.37 18.10
CA ARG A 27 -31.66 8.53 18.93
C ARG A 27 -31.99 9.75 18.07
N GLU A 28 -31.16 10.06 17.08
CA GLU A 28 -31.44 11.20 16.18
C GLU A 28 -32.68 10.95 15.30
N LEU A 29 -32.86 9.74 14.77
CA LEU A 29 -34.07 9.39 14.01
C LEU A 29 -35.33 9.45 14.87
N ASN A 30 -35.29 8.92 16.09
CA ASN A 30 -36.42 8.96 17.01
C ASN A 30 -36.83 10.40 17.34
N ARG A 31 -35.86 11.29 17.60
CA ARG A 31 -36.11 12.72 17.81
C ARG A 31 -36.75 13.40 16.60
N ALA A 32 -36.29 13.07 15.40
CA ALA A 32 -36.75 13.70 14.17
C ALA A 32 -38.12 13.17 13.67
N LEU A 33 -38.45 11.92 13.97
CA LEU A 33 -39.62 11.23 13.43
C LEU A 33 -40.73 10.99 14.47
N GLY A 34 -40.41 10.99 15.76
CA GLY A 34 -41.37 10.74 16.84
C GLY A 34 -41.90 9.30 16.90
N VAL A 35 -41.24 8.35 16.25
CA VAL A 35 -41.63 6.92 16.22
C VAL A 35 -40.56 6.02 16.84
N PRO A 36 -40.92 4.85 17.40
CA PRO A 36 -39.95 3.87 17.88
C PRO A 36 -39.00 3.43 16.76
N ILE A 37 -37.70 3.37 17.05
CA ILE A 37 -36.68 2.89 16.13
C ILE A 37 -36.12 1.56 16.65
N GLY A 38 -36.35 0.48 15.89
CA GLY A 38 -35.78 -0.83 16.17
C GLY A 38 -34.38 -0.96 15.56
N LEU A 39 -33.43 -1.48 16.33
CA LEU A 39 -32.08 -1.80 15.86
C LEU A 39 -31.79 -3.28 16.06
N ILE A 40 -31.21 -3.91 15.05
CA ILE A 40 -30.63 -5.25 15.15
C ILE A 40 -29.11 -5.08 15.07
N ASN A 41 -28.38 -5.55 16.07
CA ASN A 41 -26.92 -5.54 16.06
C ASN A 41 -26.39 -6.93 15.71
N SER A 42 -25.63 -7.00 14.62
CA SER A 42 -24.88 -8.18 14.23
C SER A 42 -23.49 -7.74 13.79
N SER A 43 -22.54 -7.80 14.73
CA SER A 43 -21.18 -7.30 14.55
C SER A 43 -20.17 -8.24 15.20
N TRP A 44 -18.98 -8.36 14.61
CA TRP A 44 -17.87 -9.15 15.16
C TRP A 44 -16.55 -8.44 14.85
N GLY A 45 -15.68 -8.31 15.86
CA GLY A 45 -14.43 -7.54 15.74
C GLY A 45 -13.36 -8.25 14.90
N GLY A 46 -12.55 -7.48 14.16
CA GLY A 46 -11.41 -8.02 13.40
C GLY A 46 -11.78 -8.84 12.16
N THR A 47 -13.03 -8.77 11.71
CA THR A 47 -13.48 -9.53 10.54
C THR A 47 -13.36 -8.71 9.25
N ARG A 48 -13.00 -9.41 8.19
CA ARG A 48 -13.10 -8.91 6.82
C ARG A 48 -14.56 -8.92 6.31
N ILE A 49 -14.80 -8.45 5.09
CA ILE A 49 -16.15 -8.39 4.47
C ILE A 49 -16.65 -9.76 3.95
N GLU A 50 -15.75 -10.66 3.60
CA GLU A 50 -16.04 -11.95 2.98
C GLU A 50 -16.84 -12.90 3.87
N PRO A 51 -16.54 -13.04 5.18
CA PRO A 51 -17.35 -13.84 6.08
C PRO A 51 -18.82 -13.44 6.10
N TRP A 52 -19.13 -12.15 5.90
CA TRP A 52 -20.48 -11.59 5.94
C TRP A 52 -21.21 -11.67 4.60
N THR A 53 -20.54 -12.13 3.54
CA THR A 53 -21.09 -12.15 2.18
C THR A 53 -21.65 -13.53 1.86
N PRO A 54 -22.92 -13.64 1.42
CA PRO A 54 -23.46 -14.91 0.95
C PRO A 54 -22.78 -15.38 -0.34
N VAL A 55 -22.77 -16.69 -0.57
CA VAL A 55 -22.09 -17.31 -1.72
C VAL A 55 -22.56 -16.75 -3.07
N GLU A 56 -23.85 -16.45 -3.21
CA GLU A 56 -24.46 -15.89 -4.42
C GLU A 56 -23.97 -14.47 -4.71
N GLY A 57 -23.57 -13.73 -3.67
CA GLY A 57 -22.96 -12.41 -3.83
C GLY A 57 -21.64 -12.50 -4.59
N PHE A 58 -20.77 -13.46 -4.24
CA PHE A 58 -19.50 -13.67 -4.94
C PHE A 58 -19.70 -14.12 -6.38
N ALA A 59 -20.72 -14.95 -6.64
CA ALA A 59 -21.03 -15.43 -7.99
C ALA A 59 -21.37 -14.30 -8.99
N LYS A 60 -21.91 -13.18 -8.50
CA LYS A 60 -22.30 -12.02 -9.33
C LYS A 60 -21.15 -11.12 -9.75
N VAL A 61 -19.97 -11.30 -9.17
CA VAL A 61 -18.83 -10.40 -9.39
C VAL A 61 -17.65 -11.21 -9.93
N PRO A 62 -17.37 -11.14 -11.26
CA PRO A 62 -16.36 -11.99 -11.90
C PRO A 62 -14.97 -11.94 -11.25
N ALA A 63 -14.55 -10.77 -10.75
CA ALA A 63 -13.28 -10.60 -10.04
C ALA A 63 -13.17 -11.44 -8.76
N LEU A 64 -14.28 -11.95 -8.22
CA LEU A 64 -14.35 -12.75 -7.00
C LEU A 64 -14.56 -14.25 -7.26
N ALA A 65 -14.39 -14.71 -8.51
CA ALA A 65 -14.56 -16.12 -8.88
C ALA A 65 -13.70 -17.08 -8.05
N ALA A 66 -12.50 -16.67 -7.64
CA ALA A 66 -11.64 -17.46 -6.77
C ALA A 66 -12.26 -17.67 -5.37
N ILE A 67 -12.84 -16.63 -4.78
CA ILE A 67 -13.53 -16.69 -3.48
C ILE A 67 -14.79 -17.52 -3.59
N HIS A 68 -15.57 -17.33 -4.66
CA HIS A 68 -16.73 -18.16 -4.95
C HIS A 68 -16.35 -19.65 -5.03
N GLY A 69 -15.30 -19.97 -5.80
CA GLY A 69 -14.75 -21.32 -5.92
C GLY A 69 -14.30 -21.91 -4.58
N GLN A 70 -13.62 -21.11 -3.74
CA GLN A 70 -13.22 -21.53 -2.39
C GLN A 70 -14.41 -22.00 -1.56
N VAL A 71 -15.55 -21.31 -1.63
CA VAL A 71 -16.76 -21.71 -0.92
C VAL A 71 -17.41 -22.92 -1.59
N THR A 72 -17.68 -22.85 -2.89
CA THR A 72 -18.44 -23.90 -3.60
C THR A 72 -17.73 -25.23 -3.66
N ASN A 73 -16.40 -25.24 -3.70
CA ASN A 73 -15.61 -26.48 -3.76
C ASN A 73 -15.66 -27.27 -2.45
N THR A 74 -16.04 -26.64 -1.33
CA THR A 74 -16.28 -27.34 -0.05
C THR A 74 -17.69 -27.94 0.04
N LEU A 75 -18.58 -27.62 -0.91
CA LEU A 75 -19.95 -28.13 -0.89
C LEU A 75 -19.97 -29.59 -1.36
N PRO A 76 -20.60 -30.51 -0.60
CA PRO A 76 -20.72 -31.90 -0.98
C PRO A 76 -21.38 -32.12 -2.35
N SER A 77 -22.21 -31.18 -2.81
CA SER A 77 -22.87 -31.25 -4.12
C SER A 77 -21.97 -30.88 -5.30
N SER A 78 -20.76 -30.33 -5.07
CA SER A 78 -19.91 -29.84 -6.14
C SER A 78 -19.13 -30.97 -6.83
N ALA A 79 -18.92 -30.85 -8.14
CA ALA A 79 -18.13 -31.82 -8.91
C ALA A 79 -16.67 -31.93 -8.41
N PRO A 80 -15.97 -30.82 -8.07
CA PRO A 80 -14.63 -30.89 -7.48
C PRO A 80 -14.60 -31.65 -6.15
N TYR A 81 -15.56 -31.39 -5.25
CA TYR A 81 -15.67 -32.11 -3.98
C TYR A 81 -15.87 -33.61 -4.21
N GLN A 82 -16.83 -33.98 -5.07
CA GLN A 82 -17.15 -35.38 -5.35
C GLN A 82 -15.96 -36.12 -5.97
N ALA A 83 -15.21 -35.46 -6.86
CA ALA A 83 -13.99 -36.01 -7.44
C ALA A 83 -12.89 -36.23 -6.39
N SER A 84 -12.61 -35.23 -5.54
CA SER A 84 -11.59 -35.36 -4.48
C SER A 84 -11.98 -36.42 -3.44
N LEU A 85 -13.26 -36.46 -3.02
CA LEU A 85 -13.77 -37.50 -2.12
C LEU A 85 -13.63 -38.90 -2.73
N LYS A 86 -13.99 -39.06 -4.01
CA LYS A 86 -13.84 -40.35 -4.70
C LYS A 86 -12.36 -40.79 -4.74
N ALA A 87 -11.45 -39.90 -5.11
CA ALA A 87 -10.02 -40.20 -5.13
C ALA A 87 -9.48 -40.56 -3.74
N HIS A 88 -9.92 -39.86 -2.69
CA HIS A 88 -9.54 -40.19 -1.32
C HIS A 88 -10.07 -41.56 -0.88
N LEU A 89 -11.33 -41.89 -1.20
CA LEU A 89 -11.90 -43.20 -0.89
C LEU A 89 -11.16 -44.34 -1.62
N GLU A 90 -10.75 -44.13 -2.86
CA GLU A 90 -9.91 -45.07 -3.61
C GLU A 90 -8.53 -45.24 -2.94
N ALA A 91 -7.89 -44.14 -2.54
CA ALA A 91 -6.61 -44.17 -1.82
C ALA A 91 -6.72 -44.90 -0.47
N VAL A 92 -7.77 -44.64 0.31
CA VAL A 92 -8.04 -45.33 1.59
C VAL A 92 -8.30 -46.81 1.37
N THR A 93 -9.03 -47.18 0.32
CA THR A 93 -9.28 -48.59 -0.04
C THR A 93 -7.98 -49.31 -0.37
N ASN A 94 -7.11 -48.70 -1.17
CA ASN A 94 -5.80 -49.26 -1.53
C ASN A 94 -4.88 -49.37 -0.30
N TRP A 95 -4.81 -48.32 0.52
CA TRP A 95 -4.06 -48.35 1.77
C TRP A 95 -4.55 -49.45 2.71
N GLN A 96 -5.87 -49.61 2.88
CA GLN A 96 -6.43 -50.62 3.77
C GLN A 96 -6.02 -52.03 3.33
N LYS A 97 -5.99 -52.30 2.02
CA LYS A 97 -5.50 -53.58 1.46
C LYS A 97 -4.03 -53.81 1.87
N SER A 98 -3.15 -52.86 1.57
CA SER A 98 -1.72 -52.98 1.87
C SER A 98 -1.42 -53.01 3.38
N ALA A 99 -2.17 -52.29 4.21
CA ALA A 99 -2.02 -52.31 5.66
C ALA A 99 -2.41 -53.66 6.27
N ARG A 100 -3.45 -54.32 5.74
CA ARG A 100 -3.83 -55.68 6.16
C ARG A 100 -2.78 -56.72 5.77
N GLU A 101 -2.19 -56.60 4.58
CA GLU A 101 -1.08 -57.45 4.13
C GLU A 101 0.15 -57.27 5.02
N ALA A 102 0.52 -56.03 5.35
CA ALA A 102 1.63 -55.72 6.25
C ALA A 102 1.39 -56.28 7.67
N LEU A 103 0.18 -56.13 8.20
CA LEU A 103 -0.21 -56.68 9.50
C LEU A 103 -0.08 -58.21 9.52
N ALA A 104 -0.57 -58.90 8.48
CA ALA A 104 -0.47 -60.36 8.39
C ALA A 104 0.98 -60.85 8.23
N GLY A 105 1.82 -60.08 7.53
CA GLY A 105 3.24 -60.36 7.31
C GLY A 105 4.17 -59.93 8.45
N ASN A 106 3.64 -59.30 9.52
CA ASN A 106 4.42 -58.69 10.60
C ASN A 106 5.48 -57.69 10.10
N THR A 107 5.14 -56.90 9.07
CA THR A 107 5.98 -55.85 8.50
C THR A 107 5.40 -54.45 8.80
N ALA A 108 6.16 -53.40 8.49
CA ALA A 108 5.73 -52.03 8.73
C ALA A 108 4.51 -51.67 7.85
N SER A 109 3.48 -51.11 8.48
CA SER A 109 2.26 -50.65 7.79
C SER A 109 2.56 -49.39 6.95
N PRO A 110 1.99 -49.27 5.73
CA PRO A 110 2.07 -48.04 4.95
C PRO A 110 1.35 -46.88 5.64
N VAL A 111 1.77 -45.65 5.32
CA VAL A 111 1.18 -44.42 5.86
C VAL A 111 -0.27 -44.27 5.40
N THR A 112 -1.18 -43.95 6.33
CA THR A 112 -2.59 -43.70 6.03
C THR A 112 -2.74 -42.45 5.13
N PRO A 113 -3.57 -42.51 4.08
CA PRO A 113 -3.93 -41.34 3.30
C PRO A 113 -4.52 -40.25 4.21
N VAL A 114 -3.95 -39.04 4.15
CA VAL A 114 -4.45 -37.89 4.89
C VAL A 114 -5.79 -37.45 4.29
N PHE A 115 -6.76 -37.09 5.13
CA PHE A 115 -8.03 -36.56 4.66
C PHE A 115 -7.81 -35.23 3.91
N PRO A 116 -8.30 -35.04 2.68
CA PRO A 116 -8.05 -33.84 1.90
C PRO A 116 -8.65 -32.61 2.59
N THR A 117 -7.85 -31.56 2.76
CA THR A 117 -8.26 -30.36 3.49
C THR A 117 -9.31 -29.56 2.71
N GLU A 118 -9.35 -29.67 1.38
CA GLU A 118 -10.36 -29.04 0.53
C GLU A 118 -11.78 -29.63 0.70
N LEU A 119 -11.90 -30.81 1.30
CA LEU A 119 -13.19 -31.42 1.66
C LEU A 119 -13.68 -30.98 3.04
N MET A 120 -12.84 -30.29 3.83
CA MET A 120 -13.27 -29.79 5.14
C MET A 120 -14.12 -28.53 4.96
N PRO A 121 -15.21 -28.36 5.73
CA PRO A 121 -16.00 -27.14 5.69
C PRO A 121 -15.19 -25.95 6.20
N LEU A 122 -15.47 -24.78 5.66
CA LEU A 122 -14.93 -23.52 6.20
C LEU A 122 -15.57 -23.22 7.57
N THR A 123 -14.75 -23.12 8.61
CA THR A 123 -15.22 -22.94 10.00
C THR A 123 -14.67 -21.68 10.67
N ALA A 124 -13.62 -21.05 10.13
CA ALA A 124 -13.07 -19.86 10.74
C ALA A 124 -14.03 -18.67 10.53
N HIS A 125 -14.16 -17.83 11.56
CA HIS A 125 -14.93 -16.57 11.49
C HIS A 125 -14.36 -15.57 10.47
N THR A 126 -13.17 -15.82 9.95
CA THR A 126 -12.51 -15.06 8.87
C THR A 126 -12.67 -15.71 7.50
N SER A 127 -13.19 -16.94 7.42
CA SER A 127 -13.45 -17.61 6.14
C SER A 127 -14.70 -17.02 5.45
N PRO A 128 -14.75 -16.98 4.11
CA PRO A 128 -15.90 -16.47 3.38
C PRO A 128 -17.21 -17.17 3.77
N THR A 129 -18.32 -16.43 3.79
CA THR A 129 -19.70 -16.91 4.05
C THR A 129 -19.97 -17.43 5.49
N THR A 130 -18.97 -17.64 6.34
CA THR A 130 -19.19 -18.28 7.66
C THR A 130 -20.02 -17.41 8.61
N LEU A 131 -19.71 -16.12 8.74
CA LEU A 131 -20.48 -15.19 9.58
C LEU A 131 -21.83 -14.83 8.98
N TYR A 132 -21.95 -14.81 7.65
CA TYR A 132 -23.24 -14.70 6.98
C TYR A 132 -24.14 -15.85 7.45
N ASN A 133 -23.68 -17.10 7.32
CA ASN A 133 -24.47 -18.26 7.71
C ASN A 133 -24.80 -18.26 9.21
N ALA A 134 -23.84 -17.90 10.06
CA ALA A 134 -24.00 -17.97 11.51
C ALA A 134 -24.82 -16.80 12.10
N MET A 135 -24.70 -15.59 11.55
CA MET A 135 -25.21 -14.36 12.18
C MET A 135 -26.25 -13.62 11.34
N ILE A 136 -26.20 -13.71 10.01
CA ILE A 136 -27.04 -12.90 9.10
C ILE A 136 -28.17 -13.71 8.47
N SER A 137 -27.87 -14.91 7.95
CA SER A 137 -28.85 -15.81 7.35
C SER A 137 -30.06 -16.06 8.26
N PRO A 138 -29.90 -16.23 9.58
CA PRO A 138 -31.03 -16.37 10.49
C PRO A 138 -31.92 -15.11 10.66
N LEU A 139 -31.43 -13.94 10.24
CA LEU A 139 -32.17 -12.67 10.24
C LEU A 139 -32.90 -12.41 8.91
N VAL A 140 -32.62 -13.21 7.87
CA VAL A 140 -33.31 -13.11 6.58
C VAL A 140 -34.81 -13.32 6.79
N GLY A 141 -35.61 -12.40 6.26
CA GLY A 141 -37.07 -12.36 6.44
C GLY A 141 -37.55 -11.39 7.52
N TYR A 142 -36.67 -10.85 8.37
CA TYR A 142 -37.03 -9.67 9.18
C TYR A 142 -37.22 -8.45 8.27
N GLY A 143 -38.31 -7.70 8.52
CA GLY A 143 -38.52 -6.40 7.90
C GLY A 143 -37.46 -5.41 8.37
N MET A 144 -36.85 -4.69 7.43
CA MET A 144 -35.88 -3.63 7.74
C MET A 144 -36.11 -2.41 6.85
N ARG A 145 -35.73 -1.24 7.33
CA ARG A 145 -35.70 -0.01 6.52
C ARG A 145 -34.36 0.22 5.83
N GLY A 146 -33.28 -0.40 6.31
CA GLY A 146 -31.93 -0.23 5.78
C GLY A 146 -30.87 -0.91 6.64
N VAL A 147 -29.63 -0.86 6.17
CA VAL A 147 -28.45 -1.41 6.85
C VAL A 147 -27.42 -0.31 7.10
N ILE A 148 -26.82 -0.33 8.30
CA ILE A 148 -25.57 0.39 8.56
C ILE A 148 -24.38 -0.58 8.53
N TRP A 149 -23.29 -0.17 7.91
CA TRP A 149 -22.08 -0.99 7.76
C TRP A 149 -20.84 -0.21 8.15
N TYR A 150 -20.21 -0.59 9.27
CA TYR A 150 -18.99 0.03 9.74
C TYR A 150 -17.89 -1.02 9.83
N GLN A 151 -17.16 -1.17 8.74
CA GLN A 151 -16.09 -2.15 8.60
C GLN A 151 -15.18 -1.71 7.45
N GLY A 152 -13.89 -2.00 7.59
CA GLY A 152 -12.91 -1.91 6.51
C GLY A 152 -11.47 -2.10 7.00
N GLU A 153 -11.26 -1.98 8.31
CA GLU A 153 -9.96 -2.03 8.97
C GLU A 153 -9.20 -3.31 8.64
N SER A 154 -9.87 -4.46 8.55
CA SER A 154 -9.25 -5.74 8.20
C SER A 154 -9.07 -5.97 6.69
N ASN A 155 -9.61 -5.11 5.83
CA ASN A 155 -9.50 -5.16 4.36
C ASN A 155 -8.72 -3.97 3.77
N HIS A 156 -8.18 -3.04 4.58
CA HIS A 156 -7.67 -1.75 4.08
C HIS A 156 -6.52 -1.86 3.05
N THR A 157 -5.82 -2.98 3.01
CA THR A 157 -4.75 -3.25 2.04
C THR A 157 -5.24 -3.94 0.76
N GLU A 158 -6.52 -4.25 0.64
CA GLU A 158 -7.05 -5.09 -0.43
C GLU A 158 -7.67 -4.27 -1.56
N PRO A 159 -7.19 -4.43 -2.81
CA PRO A 159 -7.65 -3.62 -3.94
C PRO A 159 -9.08 -3.95 -4.38
N LEU A 160 -9.56 -5.17 -4.12
CA LEU A 160 -10.89 -5.66 -4.55
C LEU A 160 -12.01 -5.31 -3.55
N TYR A 161 -11.82 -4.33 -2.67
CA TYR A 161 -12.85 -3.95 -1.71
C TYR A 161 -14.17 -3.50 -2.37
N PRO A 162 -14.17 -2.68 -3.45
CA PRO A 162 -15.41 -2.28 -4.12
C PRO A 162 -16.20 -3.48 -4.68
N GLU A 163 -15.51 -4.44 -5.28
CA GLU A 163 -16.08 -5.69 -5.80
C GLU A 163 -16.69 -6.52 -4.66
N LYS A 164 -15.96 -6.65 -3.54
CA LYS A 164 -16.47 -7.35 -2.35
C LYS A 164 -17.67 -6.65 -1.74
N LYS A 165 -17.69 -5.32 -1.76
CA LYS A 165 -18.83 -4.51 -1.30
C LYS A 165 -20.06 -4.71 -2.20
N GLN A 166 -19.86 -4.75 -3.52
CA GLN A 166 -20.90 -5.08 -4.49
C GLN A 166 -21.45 -6.49 -4.26
N ALA A 167 -20.59 -7.48 -4.01
CA ALA A 167 -20.99 -8.85 -3.69
C ALA A 167 -21.81 -8.92 -2.39
N LEU A 168 -21.36 -8.25 -1.32
CA LEU A 168 -22.08 -8.18 -0.04
C LEU A 168 -23.49 -7.61 -0.25
N ILE A 169 -23.60 -6.41 -0.83
CA ILE A 169 -24.87 -5.68 -0.96
C ILE A 169 -25.83 -6.43 -1.88
N SER A 170 -25.36 -6.86 -3.06
CA SER A 170 -26.21 -7.56 -4.03
C SER A 170 -26.63 -8.96 -3.53
N GLY A 171 -25.77 -9.63 -2.77
CA GLY A 171 -26.08 -10.89 -2.12
C GLY A 171 -27.13 -10.73 -1.03
N TRP A 172 -27.01 -9.74 -0.14
CA TRP A 172 -28.00 -9.49 0.91
C TRP A 172 -29.34 -9.05 0.32
N ARG A 173 -29.35 -8.18 -0.70
CA ARG A 173 -30.59 -7.77 -1.40
C ARG A 173 -31.31 -8.95 -2.01
N GLU A 174 -30.58 -9.89 -2.62
CA GLU A 174 -31.17 -11.13 -3.13
C GLU A 174 -31.74 -11.99 -2.01
N LYS A 175 -30.97 -12.22 -0.94
CA LYS A 175 -31.40 -13.07 0.18
C LYS A 175 -32.64 -12.56 0.88
N TRP A 176 -32.76 -11.25 1.06
CA TRP A 176 -33.96 -10.65 1.65
C TRP A 176 -35.15 -10.60 0.70
N GLY A 177 -34.93 -10.43 -0.61
CA GLY A 177 -36.01 -10.40 -1.60
C GLY A 177 -36.99 -9.22 -1.47
N ILE A 178 -36.62 -8.15 -0.73
CA ILE A 178 -37.47 -6.96 -0.51
C ILE A 178 -37.07 -5.77 -1.39
N GLY A 179 -36.28 -6.02 -2.44
CA GLY A 179 -35.76 -5.00 -3.35
C GLY A 179 -34.52 -4.28 -2.80
N GLU A 180 -34.25 -3.11 -3.36
CA GLU A 180 -33.05 -2.32 -3.03
C GLU A 180 -33.26 -1.50 -1.76
N PHE A 181 -33.03 -2.10 -0.59
CA PHE A 181 -32.95 -1.34 0.66
C PHE A 181 -31.61 -0.57 0.75
N PRO A 182 -31.60 0.57 1.46
CA PRO A 182 -30.42 1.44 1.58
C PRO A 182 -29.30 0.78 2.40
N PHE A 183 -28.06 1.04 1.98
CA PHE A 183 -26.84 0.62 2.66
C PHE A 183 -26.00 1.86 2.99
N TYR A 184 -25.98 2.26 4.25
CA TYR A 184 -25.15 3.36 4.72
C TYR A 184 -23.89 2.86 5.39
N PHE A 185 -22.73 3.24 4.89
CA PHE A 185 -21.47 2.76 5.39
C PHE A 185 -20.60 3.88 5.94
N VAL A 186 -19.65 3.52 6.78
CA VAL A 186 -18.76 4.48 7.45
C VAL A 186 -17.35 4.28 6.92
N GLN A 187 -16.76 5.36 6.43
CA GLN A 187 -15.34 5.41 6.09
C GLN A 187 -14.52 5.08 7.34
N ILE A 188 -13.52 4.21 7.21
CA ILE A 188 -12.66 3.88 8.37
C ILE A 188 -11.82 5.09 8.77
N ALA A 189 -11.57 5.24 10.07
CA ALA A 189 -10.93 6.45 10.58
C ALA A 189 -9.41 6.44 10.36
N PRO A 190 -8.75 7.62 10.35
CA PRO A 190 -7.30 7.73 10.41
C PRO A 190 -6.72 6.97 11.60
N TRP A 191 -5.66 6.20 11.36
CA TRP A 191 -4.94 5.42 12.38
C TRP A 191 -3.49 5.16 11.97
N GLN A 192 -2.59 5.08 12.96
CA GLN A 192 -1.20 4.69 12.74
C GLN A 192 -1.07 3.17 12.57
N TYR A 193 -1.22 2.70 11.32
CA TYR A 193 -0.91 1.33 10.89
C TYR A 193 0.60 1.06 10.94
N GLY A 194 1.21 0.94 12.13
CA GLY A 194 2.65 0.67 12.29
C GLY A 194 3.53 1.52 11.37
N ASP A 195 4.54 0.91 10.74
CA ASP A 195 5.40 1.55 9.73
C ASP A 195 4.88 1.41 8.28
N GLU A 196 3.59 1.05 8.11
CA GLU A 196 2.96 0.88 6.79
C GLU A 196 3.04 2.15 5.93
N ASP A 197 3.16 1.98 4.61
CA ASP A 197 3.02 3.05 3.60
C ASP A 197 1.80 3.93 3.96
N PRO A 198 2.02 5.23 4.27
CA PRO A 198 0.95 6.13 4.65
C PRO A 198 -0.11 6.36 3.56
N MET A 199 0.17 5.95 2.33
CA MET A 199 -0.70 6.08 1.16
C MET A 199 -1.66 4.89 1.00
N ILE A 200 -1.51 3.80 1.75
CA ILE A 200 -2.43 2.65 1.68
C ILE A 200 -3.84 3.04 2.15
N LEU A 201 -3.96 3.65 3.33
CA LEU A 201 -5.25 4.04 3.88
C LEU A 201 -6.05 5.03 3.01
N PRO A 202 -5.47 6.11 2.43
CA PRO A 202 -6.21 7.00 1.53
C PRO A 202 -6.61 6.33 0.21
N ARG A 203 -5.82 5.40 -0.35
CA ARG A 203 -6.26 4.56 -1.48
C ARG A 203 -7.48 3.73 -1.08
N PHE A 204 -7.52 3.21 0.14
CA PHE A 204 -8.68 2.49 0.65
C PHE A 204 -9.89 3.39 0.88
N TRP A 205 -9.72 4.62 1.37
CA TRP A 205 -10.80 5.60 1.46
C TRP A 205 -11.40 5.93 0.09
N GLU A 206 -10.56 6.04 -0.94
CA GLU A 206 -11.01 6.18 -2.33
C GLU A 206 -11.81 4.93 -2.77
N ALA A 207 -11.36 3.72 -2.42
CA ALA A 207 -12.11 2.48 -2.68
C ALA A 207 -13.45 2.41 -1.91
N GLN A 208 -13.51 2.90 -0.67
CA GLN A 208 -14.79 3.03 0.05
C GLN A 208 -15.70 4.06 -0.63
N SER A 209 -15.15 5.18 -1.09
CA SER A 209 -15.90 6.23 -1.77
C SER A 209 -16.46 5.76 -3.11
N SER A 210 -15.72 4.95 -3.87
CA SER A 210 -16.19 4.40 -5.16
C SER A 210 -17.40 3.47 -5.01
N CYS A 211 -17.61 2.89 -3.82
CA CYS A 211 -18.81 2.10 -3.50
C CYS A 211 -20.10 2.94 -3.52
N LEU A 212 -20.02 4.28 -3.54
CA LEU A 212 -21.18 5.16 -3.74
C LEU A 212 -21.81 5.01 -5.13
N SER A 213 -21.12 4.40 -6.09
CA SER A 213 -21.70 4.01 -7.38
C SER A 213 -22.75 2.91 -7.27
N ILE A 214 -22.79 2.17 -6.16
CA ILE A 214 -23.79 1.12 -5.91
C ILE A 214 -25.12 1.80 -5.56
N PRO A 215 -26.24 1.47 -6.22
CA PRO A 215 -27.53 2.12 -5.98
C PRO A 215 -27.95 2.10 -4.51
N LYS A 216 -28.56 3.20 -4.05
CA LYS A 216 -29.04 3.40 -2.66
C LYS A 216 -27.97 3.14 -1.61
N THR A 217 -26.81 3.75 -1.81
CA THR A 217 -25.76 3.77 -0.81
C THR A 217 -25.44 5.20 -0.38
N GLY A 218 -24.79 5.33 0.76
CA GLY A 218 -24.32 6.60 1.30
C GLY A 218 -23.17 6.35 2.25
N MET A 219 -22.24 7.30 2.34
CA MET A 219 -21.03 7.16 3.13
C MET A 219 -20.92 8.26 4.18
N VAL A 220 -20.58 7.88 5.40
CA VAL A 220 -20.14 8.79 6.46
C VAL A 220 -18.64 8.91 6.43
N VAL A 221 -18.14 10.11 6.15
CA VAL A 221 -16.72 10.48 6.26
C VAL A 221 -16.34 10.63 7.73
N THR A 222 -15.15 10.19 8.12
CA THR A 222 -14.71 10.21 9.53
C THR A 222 -13.31 10.80 9.76
N ASN A 223 -12.64 11.29 8.71
CA ASN A 223 -11.31 11.89 8.81
C ASN A 223 -11.18 12.97 9.89
N ASP A 224 -12.27 13.65 10.25
CA ASP A 224 -12.29 14.73 11.24
C ASP A 224 -12.64 14.33 12.67
N ILE A 225 -13.15 13.13 12.85
CA ILE A 225 -13.61 12.59 14.14
C ILE A 225 -12.94 11.26 14.47
N GLY A 226 -11.79 11.03 13.83
CA GLY A 226 -10.92 9.88 14.05
C GLY A 226 -10.12 9.97 15.34
N ASN A 227 -9.17 9.03 15.48
CA ASN A 227 -8.14 9.10 16.50
C ASN A 227 -6.90 8.38 15.95
N PRO A 228 -5.89 9.12 15.47
CA PRO A 228 -4.67 8.52 14.92
C PRO A 228 -3.96 7.53 15.87
N LYS A 229 -4.24 7.61 17.19
CA LYS A 229 -3.64 6.78 18.24
C LYS A 229 -4.51 5.59 18.69
N ASP A 230 -5.77 5.53 18.25
CA ASP A 230 -6.70 4.46 18.62
C ASP A 230 -7.61 4.14 17.44
N ILE A 231 -7.50 2.90 16.93
CA ILE A 231 -8.30 2.41 15.81
C ILE A 231 -9.80 2.40 16.13
N HIS A 232 -10.21 2.57 17.39
CA HIS A 232 -11.60 2.72 17.83
C HIS A 232 -11.93 4.14 18.31
N PRO A 233 -12.12 5.13 17.39
CA PRO A 233 -12.44 6.50 17.78
C PRO A 233 -13.68 6.61 18.66
N LYS A 234 -13.60 7.44 19.70
CA LYS A 234 -14.64 7.57 20.74
C LYS A 234 -15.86 8.36 20.29
N ASN A 235 -15.73 9.25 19.29
CA ASN A 235 -16.84 10.11 18.83
C ASN A 235 -17.83 9.34 17.92
N LYS A 236 -18.47 8.30 18.47
CA LYS A 236 -19.53 7.54 17.78
C LYS A 236 -20.85 8.31 17.68
N GLN A 237 -21.00 9.38 18.45
CA GLN A 237 -22.18 10.24 18.39
C GLN A 237 -22.29 10.96 17.04
N GLU A 238 -21.19 11.56 16.57
CA GLU A 238 -21.20 12.24 15.28
C GLU A 238 -21.33 11.24 14.12
N VAL A 239 -20.74 10.04 14.23
CA VAL A 239 -20.98 8.94 13.25
C VAL A 239 -22.48 8.60 13.17
N GLY A 240 -23.12 8.37 14.32
CA GLY A 240 -24.55 8.05 14.37
C GLY A 240 -25.43 9.18 13.82
N ARG A 241 -25.12 10.44 14.16
CA ARG A 241 -25.81 11.61 13.59
C ARG A 241 -25.70 11.65 12.07
N ARG A 242 -24.49 11.49 11.50
CA ARG A 242 -24.28 11.50 10.04
C ARG A 242 -25.03 10.36 9.33
N LEU A 243 -25.07 9.16 9.93
CA LEU A 243 -25.90 8.05 9.44
C LEU A 243 -27.39 8.41 9.46
N ALA A 244 -27.87 9.07 10.51
CA ALA A 244 -29.26 9.52 10.59
C ALA A 244 -29.59 10.58 9.54
N LEU A 245 -28.68 11.51 9.24
CA LEU A 245 -28.88 12.52 8.19
C LEU A 245 -29.08 11.87 6.81
N LEU A 246 -28.28 10.85 6.47
CA LEU A 246 -28.45 10.08 5.23
C LEU A 246 -29.85 9.46 5.15
N ALA A 247 -30.25 8.75 6.20
CA ALA A 247 -31.55 8.10 6.24
C ALA A 247 -32.71 9.10 6.20
N LEU A 248 -32.61 10.23 6.93
CA LEU A 248 -33.62 11.29 6.92
C LEU A 248 -33.83 11.84 5.51
N LYS A 249 -32.72 12.16 4.82
CA LYS A 249 -32.76 12.70 3.46
C LYS A 249 -33.40 11.74 2.47
N TYR A 250 -32.93 10.50 2.43
CA TYR A 250 -33.23 9.59 1.32
C TYR A 250 -34.39 8.62 1.61
N ASP A 251 -34.68 8.29 2.87
CA ASP A 251 -35.65 7.23 3.21
C ASP A 251 -36.84 7.68 4.07
N TYR A 252 -36.71 8.80 4.80
CA TYR A 252 -37.75 9.28 5.72
C TYR A 252 -38.38 10.62 5.31
N GLY A 253 -38.25 11.01 4.04
CA GLY A 253 -38.99 12.14 3.47
C GLY A 253 -38.60 13.48 4.08
N ARG A 254 -37.30 13.71 4.31
CA ARG A 254 -36.74 15.02 4.71
C ARG A 254 -35.71 15.50 3.67
N PRO A 255 -36.14 15.79 2.42
CA PRO A 255 -35.22 16.04 1.30
C PRO A 255 -34.29 17.25 1.51
N ASP A 256 -34.72 18.23 2.31
CA ASP A 256 -33.94 19.43 2.63
C ASP A 256 -32.80 19.17 3.64
N THR A 257 -32.68 17.94 4.15
CA THR A 257 -31.58 17.56 5.04
C THR A 257 -30.25 17.58 4.28
N VAL A 258 -29.26 18.31 4.79
CA VAL A 258 -27.88 18.20 4.32
C VAL A 258 -27.26 16.96 4.96
N ALA A 259 -26.93 15.96 4.12
CA ALA A 259 -26.56 14.62 4.59
C ALA A 259 -25.17 14.15 4.16
N SER A 260 -24.49 14.93 3.32
CA SER A 260 -23.14 14.62 2.83
C SER A 260 -22.31 15.88 2.82
N GLY A 261 -21.00 15.72 3.06
CA GLY A 261 -20.02 16.79 2.87
C GLY A 261 -19.58 16.90 1.41
N PRO A 262 -18.65 17.83 1.11
CA PRO A 262 -18.18 18.06 -0.25
C PRO A 262 -17.63 16.79 -0.91
N VAL A 263 -18.03 16.53 -2.15
CA VAL A 263 -17.53 15.41 -2.98
C VAL A 263 -16.88 15.98 -4.23
N PHE A 264 -15.67 15.53 -4.56
CA PHE A 264 -14.98 15.95 -5.78
C PHE A 264 -15.86 15.73 -7.01
N ARG A 265 -16.02 16.79 -7.83
CA ARG A 265 -16.77 16.74 -9.09
C ARG A 265 -15.86 16.93 -10.31
N GLU A 266 -15.02 17.96 -10.28
CA GLU A 266 -14.28 18.41 -11.46
C GLU A 266 -12.94 19.01 -11.08
N LEU A 267 -11.92 18.73 -11.89
CA LEU A 267 -10.63 19.43 -11.88
C LEU A 267 -10.50 20.27 -13.15
N VAL A 268 -10.23 21.56 -13.00
CA VAL A 268 -9.85 22.46 -14.09
C VAL A 268 -8.39 22.86 -13.88
N VAL A 269 -7.56 22.61 -14.89
CA VAL A 269 -6.15 23.00 -14.90
C VAL A 269 -6.02 24.40 -15.52
N GLU A 270 -5.36 25.31 -14.80
CA GLU A 270 -5.09 26.68 -15.25
C GLU A 270 -3.58 26.99 -15.14
N PRO A 271 -3.05 27.99 -15.86
CA PRO A 271 -1.68 28.42 -15.67
C PRO A 271 -1.39 28.76 -14.20
N GLY A 272 -0.43 28.07 -13.58
CA GLY A 272 -0.01 28.30 -12.19
C GLY A 272 -0.93 27.76 -11.09
N ARG A 273 -2.09 27.17 -11.40
CA ARG A 273 -3.05 26.73 -10.37
C ARG A 273 -4.05 25.67 -10.86
N LEU A 274 -4.66 25.00 -9.88
CA LEU A 274 -5.75 24.06 -10.10
C LEU A 274 -7.04 24.60 -9.48
N ARG A 275 -8.17 24.39 -10.14
CA ARG A 275 -9.50 24.61 -9.56
C ARG A 275 -10.21 23.29 -9.38
N VAL A 276 -10.61 23.00 -8.16
CA VAL A 276 -11.37 21.81 -7.83
C VAL A 276 -12.79 22.22 -7.47
N LYS A 277 -13.77 21.69 -8.19
CA LYS A 277 -15.19 21.90 -7.90
C LYS A 277 -15.77 20.71 -7.16
N PHE A 278 -16.73 20.98 -6.28
CA PHE A 278 -17.35 19.98 -5.42
C PHE A 278 -18.87 19.95 -5.58
N ASP A 279 -19.44 18.75 -5.51
CA ASP A 279 -20.85 18.55 -5.18
C ASP A 279 -21.05 18.58 -3.65
N ASN A 280 -22.30 18.69 -3.20
CA ASN A 280 -22.67 18.76 -1.77
C ASN A 280 -22.01 19.92 -1.01
N ALA A 281 -21.84 21.05 -1.69
CA ALA A 281 -21.34 22.31 -1.12
C ALA A 281 -22.45 23.15 -0.45
N ASP A 282 -23.45 22.50 0.16
CA ASP A 282 -24.58 23.14 0.81
C ASP A 282 -24.12 24.18 1.85
N GLY A 283 -24.60 25.43 1.73
CA GLY A 283 -24.17 26.54 2.59
C GLY A 283 -22.76 27.05 2.30
N GLY A 284 -22.14 26.62 1.20
CA GLY A 284 -20.79 27.01 0.77
C GLY A 284 -19.69 26.10 1.32
N LEU A 285 -18.55 26.05 0.63
CA LEU A 285 -17.33 25.43 1.16
C LEU A 285 -16.71 26.31 2.23
N GLN A 286 -16.21 25.69 3.28
CA GLN A 286 -15.55 26.39 4.38
C GLN A 286 -14.51 25.52 5.09
N SER A 287 -13.67 26.17 5.87
CA SER A 287 -12.84 25.51 6.86
C SER A 287 -13.64 25.30 8.15
N ARG A 288 -13.75 24.06 8.63
CA ARG A 288 -14.50 23.74 9.85
C ARG A 288 -13.93 24.42 11.10
N ASP A 289 -12.62 24.71 11.12
CA ASP A 289 -11.93 25.30 12.27
C ASP A 289 -11.51 26.76 12.07
N GLY A 290 -11.95 27.39 10.96
CA GLY A 290 -11.62 28.78 10.63
C GLY A 290 -10.15 29.02 10.26
N LYS A 291 -9.32 27.97 10.19
CA LYS A 291 -7.92 28.06 9.75
C LYS A 291 -7.80 27.88 8.23
N PRO A 292 -6.65 28.22 7.61
CA PRO A 292 -6.40 27.89 6.20
C PRO A 292 -6.68 26.42 5.89
N LEU A 293 -7.15 26.13 4.68
CA LEU A 293 -7.38 24.76 4.24
C LEU A 293 -6.07 23.96 4.26
N THR A 294 -6.14 22.71 4.69
CA THR A 294 -4.98 21.83 4.87
C THR A 294 -5.07 20.56 4.03
N HIS A 295 -3.96 19.82 3.95
CA HIS A 295 -3.87 18.50 3.30
C HIS A 295 -4.14 18.50 1.79
N PHE A 296 -3.92 19.62 1.11
CA PHE A 296 -3.84 19.67 -0.34
C PHE A 296 -2.39 19.54 -0.78
N GLU A 297 -2.15 18.67 -1.75
CA GLU A 297 -0.86 18.52 -2.39
C GLU A 297 -1.04 18.52 -3.90
N VAL A 298 -0.12 19.15 -4.62
CA VAL A 298 -0.13 19.20 -6.09
C VAL A 298 1.17 18.69 -6.66
N ILE A 299 1.12 18.20 -7.88
CA ILE A 299 2.29 17.80 -8.68
C ILE A 299 2.23 18.53 -10.02
N GLY A 300 3.40 18.89 -10.52
CA GLY A 300 3.62 19.50 -11.84
C GLY A 300 4.97 19.07 -12.38
N GLU A 301 5.72 20.02 -12.94
CA GLU A 301 7.05 19.81 -13.50
C GLU A 301 8.10 19.30 -12.49
N THR A 302 7.81 19.38 -11.20
CA THR A 302 8.67 18.93 -10.11
C THR A 302 8.77 17.41 -10.00
N ALA A 303 7.83 16.66 -10.62
CA ALA A 303 7.68 15.21 -10.52
C ALA A 303 7.39 14.66 -9.11
N GLU A 304 7.11 15.53 -8.14
CA GLU A 304 6.81 15.16 -6.76
C GLU A 304 5.59 15.95 -6.28
N PHE A 305 4.72 15.27 -5.52
CA PHE A 305 3.63 15.95 -4.83
C PHE A 305 4.20 16.83 -3.71
N VAL A 306 3.86 18.11 -3.73
CA VAL A 306 4.28 19.08 -2.72
C VAL A 306 3.05 19.68 -2.03
N PRO A 307 3.15 20.08 -0.75
CA PRO A 307 2.10 20.81 -0.05
C PRO A 307 1.68 22.06 -0.83
N ALA A 308 0.37 22.31 -0.91
CA ALA A 308 -0.21 23.40 -1.65
C ALA A 308 -1.05 24.32 -0.75
N THR A 309 -1.08 25.60 -1.11
CA THR A 309 -2.04 26.56 -0.57
C THR A 309 -3.38 26.36 -1.27
N ALA A 310 -4.46 26.27 -0.50
CA ALA A 310 -5.82 26.09 -1.00
C ALA A 310 -6.76 27.17 -0.42
N VAL A 311 -7.57 27.78 -1.27
CA VAL A 311 -8.49 28.87 -0.92
C VAL A 311 -9.86 28.59 -1.52
N VAL A 312 -10.93 28.78 -0.74
CA VAL A 312 -12.30 28.70 -1.25
C VAL A 312 -12.58 29.92 -2.12
N GLU A 313 -13.11 29.70 -3.33
CA GLU A 313 -13.59 30.75 -4.23
C GLU A 313 -15.04 30.45 -4.60
N GLY A 314 -15.98 31.34 -4.25
CA GLY A 314 -17.41 31.11 -4.45
C GLY A 314 -17.98 30.04 -3.51
N ALA A 315 -19.07 29.40 -3.93
CA ALA A 315 -19.81 28.46 -3.08
C ALA A 315 -19.24 27.03 -3.13
N ASP A 316 -18.67 26.58 -4.26
CA ASP A 316 -18.40 25.16 -4.52
C ASP A 316 -16.98 24.88 -5.05
N THR A 317 -16.09 25.87 -5.05
CA THR A 317 -14.77 25.75 -5.69
C THR A 317 -13.63 26.03 -4.71
N VAL A 318 -12.57 25.23 -4.80
CA VAL A 318 -11.28 25.46 -4.13
C VAL A 318 -10.22 25.70 -5.20
N VAL A 319 -9.47 26.78 -5.05
CA VAL A 319 -8.32 27.13 -5.90
C VAL A 319 -7.03 26.74 -5.17
N ILE A 320 -6.16 26.02 -5.87
CA ILE A 320 -4.99 25.36 -5.29
C ILE A 320 -3.74 25.75 -6.07
N SER A 321 -2.68 26.15 -5.37
CA SER A 321 -1.38 26.49 -5.96
C SER A 321 -0.24 26.16 -4.99
N ALA A 322 0.94 25.85 -5.50
CA ALA A 322 2.13 25.61 -4.68
C ALA A 322 3.31 26.45 -5.17
N ALA A 323 4.06 27.04 -4.22
CA ALA A 323 5.29 27.75 -4.55
C ALA A 323 6.29 26.78 -5.18
N GLY A 324 6.84 27.13 -6.35
CA GLY A 324 7.79 26.29 -7.09
C GLY A 324 7.15 25.27 -8.04
N VAL A 325 5.82 25.22 -8.16
CA VAL A 325 5.11 24.43 -9.18
C VAL A 325 4.39 25.39 -10.12
N LYS A 326 4.97 25.64 -11.29
CA LYS A 326 4.46 26.58 -12.29
C LYS A 326 3.32 25.98 -13.11
N GLU A 327 3.37 24.68 -13.38
CA GLU A 327 2.37 23.99 -14.19
C GLU A 327 1.83 22.78 -13.41
N PRO A 328 0.99 23.01 -12.38
CA PRO A 328 0.39 21.91 -11.65
C PRO A 328 -0.62 21.18 -12.55
N VAL A 329 -0.58 19.85 -12.54
CA VAL A 329 -1.39 18.98 -13.42
C VAL A 329 -2.23 17.95 -12.68
N ALA A 330 -1.90 17.68 -11.41
CA ALA A 330 -2.68 16.78 -10.57
C ALA A 330 -2.69 17.25 -9.12
N VAL A 331 -3.72 16.83 -8.40
CA VAL A 331 -3.95 17.15 -6.98
C VAL A 331 -4.33 15.89 -6.22
N ARG A 332 -3.94 15.84 -4.95
CA ARG A 332 -4.48 14.91 -3.96
C ARG A 332 -4.87 15.65 -2.68
N TYR A 333 -5.93 15.19 -2.03
CA TYR A 333 -6.46 15.75 -0.80
C TYR A 333 -6.62 14.67 0.26
N ALA A 334 -6.23 14.99 1.50
CA ALA A 334 -6.27 14.09 2.65
C ALA A 334 -5.55 12.75 2.40
N TRP A 335 -4.42 12.81 1.67
CA TRP A 335 -3.73 11.65 1.13
C TRP A 335 -2.65 11.10 2.08
N HIS A 336 -3.03 10.81 3.32
CA HIS A 336 -2.15 10.24 4.35
C HIS A 336 -2.96 9.46 5.40
N LYS A 337 -2.44 8.35 5.94
CA LYS A 337 -3.13 7.50 6.93
C LYS A 337 -3.52 8.21 8.24
N LEU A 338 -2.88 9.34 8.52
CA LEU A 338 -3.15 10.21 9.68
C LEU A 338 -3.87 11.51 9.31
N ALA A 339 -4.41 11.63 8.10
CA ALA A 339 -4.99 12.89 7.64
C ALA A 339 -6.25 13.27 8.42
N GLU A 340 -6.20 14.45 9.07
CA GLU A 340 -7.32 15.09 9.78
C GLU A 340 -7.59 16.48 9.17
N PRO A 341 -8.14 16.55 7.94
CA PRO A 341 -8.29 17.78 7.21
C PRO A 341 -9.53 18.59 7.67
N ASN A 342 -9.60 19.85 7.22
CA ASN A 342 -10.59 20.82 7.69
C ASN A 342 -11.58 21.33 6.61
N LEU A 343 -11.52 20.86 5.35
CA LEU A 343 -12.52 21.23 4.35
C LEU A 343 -13.87 20.59 4.68
N ALA A 344 -14.90 21.42 4.76
CA ALA A 344 -16.29 21.03 4.99
C ALA A 344 -17.25 21.92 4.17
N ASN A 345 -18.53 21.55 4.15
CA ASN A 345 -19.59 22.45 3.68
C ASN A 345 -20.15 23.31 4.82
N GLY A 346 -21.13 24.17 4.50
CA GLY A 346 -21.79 25.08 5.43
C GLY A 346 -22.50 24.37 6.60
N ALA A 347 -22.90 23.11 6.40
CA ALA A 347 -23.46 22.26 7.46
C ALA A 347 -22.41 21.62 8.39
N GLY A 348 -21.12 21.84 8.10
CA GLY A 348 -19.99 21.31 8.87
C GLY A 348 -19.66 19.85 8.54
N LEU A 349 -20.18 19.29 7.45
CA LEU A 349 -19.88 17.93 7.01
C LEU A 349 -18.57 17.90 6.19
N PRO A 350 -17.62 17.01 6.51
CA PRO A 350 -16.28 17.02 5.92
C PRO A 350 -16.25 16.43 4.51
N ALA A 351 -15.27 16.87 3.71
CA ALA A 351 -14.95 16.26 2.43
C ALA A 351 -14.20 14.93 2.60
N SER A 352 -14.44 13.95 1.73
CA SER A 352 -13.66 12.70 1.67
C SER A 352 -12.31 12.91 0.97
N ALA A 353 -11.36 12.00 1.20
CA ALA A 353 -10.11 11.96 0.44
C ALA A 353 -10.37 11.74 -1.06
N PHE A 354 -9.55 12.35 -1.91
CA PHE A 354 -9.62 12.18 -3.36
C PHE A 354 -8.27 12.50 -4.02
N ARG A 355 -8.11 12.06 -5.26
CA ARG A 355 -7.08 12.52 -6.19
C ARG A 355 -7.71 12.83 -7.55
N ALA A 356 -7.12 13.75 -8.29
CA ALA A 356 -7.59 14.15 -9.60
C ALA A 356 -6.45 14.63 -10.50
N GLY A 357 -6.65 14.54 -11.81
CA GLY A 357 -5.65 14.88 -12.82
C GLY A 357 -4.74 13.71 -13.17
N THR A 358 -3.80 13.97 -14.08
CA THR A 358 -2.85 12.95 -14.56
C THR A 358 -1.50 13.22 -13.93
N VAL A 359 -1.04 12.29 -13.10
CA VAL A 359 0.33 12.30 -12.58
C VAL A 359 1.27 12.03 -13.75
N PRO A 360 2.19 12.94 -14.12
CA PRO A 360 3.07 12.70 -15.24
C PRO A 360 4.11 11.64 -14.90
N GLU A 361 4.42 10.78 -15.87
CA GLU A 361 5.58 9.91 -15.82
C GLU A 361 6.81 10.71 -16.26
N TYR A 362 7.63 11.13 -15.30
CA TYR A 362 8.92 11.74 -15.59
C TYR A 362 10.02 10.69 -15.52
N ASP A 363 10.92 10.67 -16.51
CA ASP A 363 12.22 10.04 -16.29
C ASP A 363 13.01 10.91 -15.30
N PHE A 364 12.97 10.49 -14.04
CA PHE A 364 13.57 11.18 -12.92
C PHE A 364 15.08 11.42 -13.12
N PHE A 365 15.77 10.55 -13.87
CA PHE A 365 17.17 10.75 -14.24
C PHE A 365 17.33 12.01 -15.11
N THR A 366 16.58 12.10 -16.21
CA THR A 366 16.64 13.28 -17.10
C THR A 366 16.23 14.58 -16.41
N LEU A 367 15.33 14.50 -15.43
CA LEU A 367 14.89 15.66 -14.67
C LEU A 367 15.95 16.17 -13.67
N LYS A 368 16.70 15.26 -13.05
CA LYS A 368 17.62 15.60 -11.94
C LYS A 368 19.08 15.70 -12.36
N VAL A 369 19.46 15.13 -13.50
CA VAL A 369 20.85 15.09 -13.98
C VAL A 369 21.01 15.97 -15.23
N PRO A 370 21.63 17.16 -15.11
CA PRO A 370 21.75 18.09 -16.23
C PRO A 370 22.49 17.53 -17.46
N GLU A 371 23.43 16.60 -17.22
CA GLU A 371 24.23 15.93 -18.25
C GLU A 371 23.59 14.64 -18.78
N ALA A 372 22.35 14.32 -18.40
CA ALA A 372 21.68 13.08 -18.77
C ALA A 372 21.68 12.81 -20.29
N ALA A 373 21.58 13.88 -21.10
CA ALA A 373 21.55 13.79 -22.56
C ALA A 373 22.87 13.28 -23.18
N ASP A 374 24.00 13.39 -22.48
CA ASP A 374 25.30 12.88 -22.95
C ASP A 374 25.49 11.38 -22.64
N TYR A 375 24.62 10.78 -21.82
CA TYR A 375 24.77 9.41 -21.32
C TYR A 375 23.79 8.44 -21.98
N GLN A 376 24.25 7.22 -22.22
CA GLN A 376 23.46 6.10 -22.73
C GLN A 376 23.19 5.10 -21.61
N LEU A 377 21.93 4.70 -21.44
CA LEU A 377 21.54 3.65 -20.50
C LEU A 377 22.11 2.31 -20.95
N VAL A 378 22.84 1.65 -20.06
CA VAL A 378 23.40 0.30 -20.27
C VAL A 378 22.62 -0.74 -19.48
N LEU A 379 22.46 -0.52 -18.17
CA LEU A 379 21.81 -1.47 -17.28
C LEU A 379 20.69 -0.78 -16.49
N ASP A 380 19.58 -1.49 -16.30
CA ASP A 380 18.50 -1.07 -15.42
C ASP A 380 18.12 -2.24 -14.50
N LEU A 381 18.17 -2.01 -13.19
CA LEU A 381 17.95 -3.03 -12.18
C LEU A 381 16.91 -2.55 -11.17
N ASP A 382 15.83 -3.32 -11.03
CA ASP A 382 14.95 -3.25 -9.86
C ASP A 382 15.68 -3.92 -8.69
N LEU A 383 16.09 -3.12 -7.71
CA LEU A 383 16.83 -3.60 -6.54
C LEU A 383 15.92 -4.40 -5.60
N LYS A 384 14.60 -4.39 -5.79
CA LYS A 384 13.68 -5.26 -5.05
C LYS A 384 13.67 -6.70 -5.57
N THR A 385 14.19 -6.93 -6.77
CA THR A 385 14.31 -8.27 -7.37
C THR A 385 15.71 -8.88 -7.18
N LEU A 386 16.53 -8.32 -6.28
CA LEU A 386 17.85 -8.88 -5.95
C LEU A 386 17.72 -10.33 -5.48
N GLY A 387 18.74 -11.12 -5.81
CA GLY A 387 18.84 -12.53 -5.46
C GLY A 387 20.20 -13.10 -5.87
N ALA A 388 20.32 -14.43 -5.86
CA ALA A 388 21.54 -15.11 -6.31
C ALA A 388 21.86 -14.80 -7.78
N ASP A 389 20.83 -14.76 -8.63
CA ASP A 389 20.91 -14.32 -10.01
C ASP A 389 20.45 -12.86 -10.13
N ILE A 390 21.26 -12.03 -10.79
CA ILE A 390 20.91 -10.63 -11.05
C ILE A 390 20.20 -10.56 -12.40
N ASN A 391 18.92 -10.19 -12.36
CA ASN A 391 18.07 -10.03 -13.53
C ASN A 391 17.85 -8.55 -13.80
N TYR A 392 18.58 -8.00 -14.77
CA TYR A 392 18.37 -6.63 -15.21
C TYR A 392 17.06 -6.51 -16.00
N SER A 393 16.28 -5.46 -15.71
CA SER A 393 15.11 -5.08 -16.50
C SER A 393 15.51 -4.61 -17.91
N ILE A 394 16.69 -4.03 -18.03
CA ILE A 394 17.33 -3.68 -19.31
C ILE A 394 18.81 -4.05 -19.20
N ASP A 395 19.32 -4.82 -20.15
CA ASP A 395 20.76 -5.07 -20.32
C ASP A 395 21.15 -4.83 -21.78
N ARG A 396 21.79 -3.69 -22.04
CA ARG A 396 22.32 -3.27 -23.33
C ARG A 396 23.84 -3.36 -23.38
N SER A 397 24.48 -4.04 -22.42
CA SER A 397 25.94 -4.10 -22.34
C SER A 397 26.59 -4.65 -23.61
N ALA A 398 25.92 -5.55 -24.32
CA ALA A 398 26.36 -6.07 -25.62
C ALA A 398 26.16 -5.10 -26.81
N GLU A 399 25.28 -4.10 -26.67
CA GLU A 399 24.98 -3.09 -27.69
C GLU A 399 25.91 -1.88 -27.63
N ILE A 400 26.57 -1.67 -26.49
CA ILE A 400 27.50 -0.56 -26.29
C ILE A 400 28.80 -0.82 -27.06
N ALA A 401 29.07 0.01 -28.07
CA ALA A 401 30.30 -0.02 -28.84
C ALA A 401 31.54 0.16 -27.93
N ALA A 402 32.67 -0.42 -28.33
CA ALA A 402 33.93 -0.27 -27.62
C ALA A 402 34.40 1.20 -27.67
N GLY A 403 34.05 2.01 -26.67
CA GLY A 403 34.44 3.41 -26.61
C GLY A 403 33.53 4.30 -25.77
N PHE A 404 33.70 4.25 -24.45
CA PHE A 404 33.16 5.25 -23.53
C PHE A 404 34.28 5.84 -22.67
N ASP A 405 34.14 7.09 -22.24
CA ASP A 405 35.12 7.77 -21.40
C ASP A 405 34.65 7.99 -19.96
N ARG A 406 33.36 7.82 -19.69
CA ARG A 406 32.79 7.88 -18.35
C ARG A 406 31.77 6.78 -18.11
N VAL A 407 31.69 6.35 -16.86
CA VAL A 407 30.62 5.48 -16.32
C VAL A 407 29.78 6.34 -15.39
N GLY A 408 28.49 6.05 -15.28
CA GLY A 408 27.58 6.74 -14.37
C GLY A 408 26.59 5.78 -13.72
N TYR A 409 26.21 6.08 -12.48
CA TYR A 409 25.25 5.34 -11.67
C TYR A 409 24.18 6.30 -11.17
N PHE A 410 22.91 5.98 -11.44
CA PHE A 410 21.77 6.66 -10.88
C PHE A 410 21.01 5.68 -9.98
N MET A 411 21.01 5.93 -8.67
CA MET A 411 20.27 5.13 -7.71
C MET A 411 19.10 5.93 -7.16
N GLU A 412 17.92 5.30 -7.10
CA GLU A 412 16.70 5.84 -6.53
C GLU A 412 16.19 4.88 -5.45
N LEU A 413 15.96 5.41 -4.25
CA LEU A 413 15.40 4.67 -3.12
C LEU A 413 14.16 5.43 -2.61
N LEU A 414 13.03 4.75 -2.48
CA LEU A 414 11.82 5.31 -1.86
C LEU A 414 11.53 4.56 -0.56
N PRO A 415 11.95 5.08 0.60
CA PRO A 415 11.65 4.47 1.88
C PRO A 415 10.14 4.46 2.14
N SER A 416 9.63 3.44 2.83
CA SER A 416 8.22 3.39 3.22
C SER A 416 7.83 4.63 4.03
N GLY A 417 6.88 5.42 3.51
CA GLY A 417 6.45 6.69 4.13
C GLY A 417 7.50 7.80 4.17
N GLY A 418 8.62 7.66 3.46
CA GLY A 418 9.66 8.68 3.31
C GLY A 418 9.58 9.43 1.98
N GLY A 419 10.36 10.51 1.86
CA GLY A 419 10.59 11.17 0.57
C GLY A 419 11.50 10.34 -0.32
N ARG A 420 11.37 10.49 -1.64
CA ARG A 420 12.27 9.84 -2.62
C ARG A 420 13.70 10.32 -2.39
N GLN A 421 14.62 9.37 -2.27
CA GLN A 421 16.06 9.60 -2.18
C GLN A 421 16.69 9.23 -3.52
N TRP A 422 17.66 10.02 -3.98
CA TRP A 422 18.37 9.72 -5.22
C TRP A 422 19.81 10.20 -5.19
N ILE A 423 20.66 9.53 -5.96
CA ILE A 423 22.03 9.96 -6.23
C ILE A 423 22.42 9.66 -7.67
N TRP A 424 23.05 10.64 -8.30
CA TRP A 424 23.84 10.48 -9.51
C TRP A 424 25.30 10.52 -9.13
N THR A 425 26.06 9.50 -9.56
CA THR A 425 27.50 9.56 -9.51
C THR A 425 28.12 9.15 -10.84
N SER A 426 29.10 9.90 -11.32
CA SER A 426 29.82 9.57 -12.56
C SER A 426 31.32 9.76 -12.39
N MET A 427 32.12 8.96 -13.08
CA MET A 427 33.58 9.03 -13.01
C MET A 427 34.21 8.63 -14.34
N ASP A 428 35.51 8.87 -14.46
CA ASP A 428 36.28 8.40 -15.61
C ASP A 428 36.14 6.88 -15.75
N ALA A 429 36.07 6.39 -16.99
CA ALA A 429 35.87 4.98 -17.28
C ALA A 429 37.02 4.13 -16.69
N PHE A 430 36.69 3.28 -15.74
CA PHE A 430 37.62 2.35 -15.07
C PHE A 430 37.70 0.98 -15.78
N THR A 431 36.93 0.79 -16.83
CA THR A 431 36.94 -0.37 -17.73
C THR A 431 36.52 0.08 -19.13
N THR A 432 36.87 -0.68 -20.16
CA THR A 432 36.37 -0.52 -21.53
C THR A 432 35.23 -1.47 -21.86
N GLU A 433 34.89 -2.39 -20.96
CA GLU A 433 33.86 -3.41 -21.15
C GLU A 433 32.56 -2.99 -20.46
N ALA A 434 31.52 -2.69 -21.24
CA ALA A 434 30.21 -2.31 -20.69
C ALA A 434 29.52 -3.45 -19.92
N GLY A 435 29.96 -4.71 -20.09
CA GLY A 435 29.52 -5.84 -19.26
C GLY A 435 30.16 -5.86 -17.86
N LYS A 436 31.13 -4.95 -17.57
CA LYS A 436 31.92 -4.96 -16.34
C LYS A 436 31.59 -3.83 -15.36
N ILE A 437 30.43 -3.20 -15.51
CA ILE A 437 30.01 -2.03 -14.70
C ILE A 437 28.74 -2.28 -13.86
N GLY A 438 28.20 -3.50 -13.86
CA GLY A 438 27.02 -3.90 -13.09
C GLY A 438 27.33 -4.50 -11.70
N VAL A 439 26.34 -5.19 -11.13
CA VAL A 439 26.47 -5.90 -9.83
C VAL A 439 27.49 -7.03 -9.92
N PRO A 440 28.50 -7.06 -9.03
CA PRO A 440 29.66 -7.93 -9.19
C PRO A 440 29.45 -9.33 -8.64
N THR A 441 28.70 -10.15 -9.37
CA THR A 441 28.54 -11.58 -9.06
C THR A 441 29.72 -12.41 -9.58
N MET A 442 29.91 -13.62 -9.04
CA MET A 442 30.87 -14.58 -9.60
C MET A 442 30.65 -14.84 -11.09
N LYS A 443 29.40 -14.95 -11.52
CA LYS A 443 29.02 -15.16 -12.93
C LYS A 443 29.36 -13.96 -13.82
N SER A 444 29.25 -12.74 -13.29
CA SER A 444 29.61 -11.51 -14.02
C SER A 444 31.13 -11.37 -14.23
N GLY A 445 31.93 -11.98 -13.35
CA GLY A 445 33.38 -11.84 -13.31
C GLY A 445 33.83 -10.38 -13.17
N ILE A 446 33.03 -9.54 -12.51
CA ILE A 446 33.36 -8.15 -12.21
C ILE A 446 34.20 -8.12 -10.94
N PHE A 447 35.31 -7.40 -11.02
CA PHE A 447 36.19 -7.16 -9.89
C PHE A 447 36.87 -5.80 -10.07
N HIS A 448 36.54 -4.83 -9.21
CA HIS A 448 37.16 -3.51 -9.22
C HIS A 448 37.48 -3.05 -7.79
N GLN A 449 38.75 -3.13 -7.42
CA GLN A 449 39.33 -2.40 -6.30
C GLN A 449 40.24 -1.32 -6.86
N THR A 450 39.67 -0.15 -7.14
CA THR A 450 40.41 0.89 -7.85
C THR A 450 40.00 2.29 -7.44
N THR A 451 40.99 3.18 -7.40
CA THR A 451 40.76 4.61 -7.25
C THR A 451 40.35 5.19 -8.60
N VAL A 452 39.27 5.96 -8.61
CA VAL A 452 38.74 6.65 -9.79
C VAL A 452 38.93 8.16 -9.67
N LYS A 453 39.08 8.82 -10.81
CA LYS A 453 39.20 10.27 -10.94
C LYS A 453 37.96 10.87 -11.60
N GLY A 454 37.85 12.18 -11.50
CA GLY A 454 36.76 12.93 -12.13
C GLY A 454 35.40 12.54 -11.55
N LEU A 455 35.34 12.08 -10.29
CA LEU A 455 34.10 11.70 -9.63
C LEU A 455 33.20 12.94 -9.51
N LYS A 456 31.95 12.78 -9.93
CA LYS A 456 30.88 13.76 -9.78
C LYS A 456 29.79 13.13 -8.94
N VAL A 457 29.24 13.88 -7.99
CA VAL A 457 28.15 13.45 -7.11
C VAL A 457 27.07 14.52 -7.09
N LEU A 458 25.83 14.13 -7.39
CA LEU A 458 24.61 14.93 -7.23
C LEU A 458 23.57 14.10 -6.46
N SER A 459 23.04 14.62 -5.36
CA SER A 459 22.06 13.93 -4.53
C SER A 459 21.16 14.92 -3.79
N ASN A 460 19.93 14.47 -3.48
CA ASN A 460 19.04 15.14 -2.53
C ASN A 460 19.13 14.60 -1.10
N VAL A 461 19.96 13.59 -0.84
CA VAL A 461 20.08 12.98 0.49
C VAL A 461 20.87 13.93 1.42
N PRO A 462 20.29 14.36 2.56
CA PRO A 462 21.00 15.23 3.49
C PRO A 462 22.31 14.59 3.97
N GLY A 463 23.39 15.36 3.93
CA GLY A 463 24.72 14.91 4.35
C GLY A 463 25.57 14.30 3.25
N VAL A 464 25.05 14.11 2.03
CA VAL A 464 25.86 13.74 0.86
C VAL A 464 26.57 14.97 0.29
N THR A 465 27.87 14.85 0.04
CA THR A 465 28.71 15.94 -0.46
C THR A 465 28.64 16.03 -1.98
N ASN A 466 27.80 16.94 -2.48
CA ASN A 466 27.71 17.23 -3.92
C ASN A 466 28.97 17.92 -4.44
N GLY A 467 29.43 17.54 -5.64
CA GLY A 467 30.62 18.14 -6.26
C GLY A 467 31.05 17.44 -7.55
N GLU A 468 32.07 17.99 -8.22
CA GLU A 468 32.66 17.46 -9.45
C GLU A 468 34.19 17.52 -9.37
N GLY A 469 34.88 16.66 -10.12
CA GLY A 469 36.34 16.56 -10.09
C GLY A 469 36.89 15.93 -8.81
N LEU A 470 36.06 15.17 -8.09
CA LEU A 470 36.39 14.51 -6.84
C LEU A 470 37.21 13.24 -7.10
N SER A 471 37.85 12.73 -6.05
CA SER A 471 38.51 11.41 -6.05
C SER A 471 37.61 10.37 -5.40
N GLY A 472 37.44 9.23 -6.06
CA GLY A 472 36.62 8.13 -5.57
C GLY A 472 37.36 6.82 -5.41
N GLN A 473 36.77 5.90 -4.66
CA GLN A 473 37.21 4.52 -4.52
C GLN A 473 36.05 3.59 -4.87
N LEU A 474 36.32 2.61 -5.74
CA LEU A 474 35.37 1.55 -6.06
C LEU A 474 35.66 0.30 -5.25
N GLU A 475 34.58 -0.30 -4.77
CA GLU A 475 34.61 -1.57 -4.05
C GLU A 475 33.63 -2.59 -4.65
N PHE A 476 33.97 -3.16 -5.81
CA PHE A 476 33.08 -4.04 -6.56
C PHE A 476 33.63 -5.47 -6.62
N TRP A 477 33.09 -6.40 -5.84
CA TRP A 477 33.46 -7.83 -5.88
C TRP A 477 32.43 -8.73 -5.20
N PRO A 478 32.36 -10.03 -5.56
CA PRO A 478 31.42 -10.99 -4.97
C PRO A 478 31.82 -11.57 -3.61
N HIS A 479 32.96 -11.18 -3.05
CA HIS A 479 33.65 -11.89 -1.96
C HIS A 479 33.10 -11.52 -0.58
N ASN A 480 33.57 -12.20 0.47
CA ASN A 480 33.45 -11.70 1.83
C ASN A 480 34.39 -10.52 2.09
N TYR A 481 34.07 -9.69 3.08
CA TYR A 481 34.94 -8.63 3.58
C TYR A 481 36.11 -9.23 4.38
N GLY A 482 37.33 -8.81 4.02
CA GLY A 482 38.60 -9.36 4.48
C GLY A 482 39.49 -8.33 5.19
N PRO A 483 40.83 -8.46 5.12
CA PRO A 483 41.73 -7.59 5.88
C PRO A 483 41.57 -6.12 5.47
N MET A 484 41.35 -5.28 6.48
CA MET A 484 41.02 -3.86 6.33
C MET A 484 42.16 -3.07 5.68
N ASN A 485 41.80 -2.19 4.74
CA ASN A 485 42.69 -1.24 4.07
C ASN A 485 43.97 -1.83 3.45
N ALA A 486 43.92 -3.06 2.92
CA ALA A 486 45.08 -3.70 2.28
C ALA A 486 45.64 -2.88 1.09
N ALA A 487 44.78 -2.13 0.42
CA ALA A 487 45.12 -1.25 -0.70
C ALA A 487 45.68 0.13 -0.27
N LYS A 488 45.72 0.44 1.03
CA LYS A 488 46.18 1.74 1.60
C LYS A 488 45.44 2.95 1.01
N VAL A 489 44.12 2.84 0.88
CA VAL A 489 43.24 3.92 0.45
C VAL A 489 43.37 5.09 1.44
N PRO A 490 43.69 6.31 0.97
CA PRO A 490 43.84 7.47 1.84
C PRO A 490 42.56 7.77 2.63
N GLY A 491 42.67 7.96 3.95
CA GLY A 491 41.53 8.32 4.79
C GLY A 491 40.64 7.16 5.25
N ALA A 492 40.81 5.96 4.69
CA ALA A 492 40.18 4.74 5.18
C ALA A 492 40.80 4.31 6.52
N SER A 493 39.98 3.73 7.40
CA SER A 493 40.37 3.26 8.74
C SER A 493 39.75 1.91 9.04
N GLU A 494 40.30 1.22 10.05
CA GLU A 494 39.79 -0.06 10.57
C GLU A 494 38.45 0.07 11.33
N ASP A 495 38.03 1.31 11.63
CA ASP A 495 36.77 1.61 12.33
C ASP A 495 35.73 2.21 11.35
N LEU A 496 35.19 3.38 11.68
CA LEU A 496 34.02 4.02 11.05
C LEU A 496 34.10 4.27 9.53
N TRP A 497 35.29 4.19 8.93
CA TRP A 497 35.58 4.63 7.57
C TRP A 497 36.25 3.50 6.77
N ASP A 498 35.55 2.37 6.65
CA ASP A 498 36.02 1.06 6.18
C ASP A 498 36.03 0.89 4.65
N PHE A 499 36.00 1.98 3.89
CA PHE A 499 36.04 2.00 2.42
C PHE A 499 37.39 1.61 1.77
N GLY A 500 38.18 0.78 2.46
CA GLY A 500 39.41 0.19 1.95
C GLY A 500 39.44 -1.34 2.13
N ASP A 501 38.31 -1.96 2.42
CA ASP A 501 38.25 -3.39 2.67
C ASP A 501 38.71 -4.21 1.47
N ALA A 502 39.35 -5.34 1.77
CA ALA A 502 39.85 -6.26 0.77
C ALA A 502 38.96 -7.51 0.68
N PRO A 503 38.75 -8.08 -0.51
CA PRO A 503 38.02 -9.32 -0.66
C PRO A 503 38.74 -10.50 0.01
N MET A 504 38.02 -11.32 0.77
CA MET A 504 38.51 -12.60 1.28
C MET A 504 37.65 -13.79 0.81
N PRO A 505 38.24 -15.01 0.73
CA PRO A 505 37.48 -16.22 0.45
C PRO A 505 36.34 -16.47 1.45
N PRO A 506 35.28 -17.20 1.04
CA PRO A 506 35.02 -17.69 -0.32
C PRO A 506 34.77 -16.56 -1.33
N ALA A 507 35.08 -16.84 -2.60
CA ALA A 507 34.91 -15.87 -3.68
C ALA A 507 33.45 -15.47 -3.93
N GLU A 508 32.52 -16.39 -3.66
CA GLU A 508 31.08 -16.12 -3.63
C GLU A 508 30.62 -15.95 -2.17
N GLY A 509 30.92 -14.78 -1.61
CA GLY A 509 30.63 -14.42 -0.23
C GLY A 509 29.47 -13.45 -0.09
N TYR A 510 29.66 -12.46 0.78
CA TYR A 510 28.71 -11.41 1.11
C TYR A 510 28.45 -10.47 -0.08
N GLY A 511 29.51 -10.08 -0.81
CA GLY A 511 29.44 -9.21 -1.97
C GLY A 511 29.39 -7.73 -1.60
N SER A 512 30.21 -6.93 -2.28
CA SER A 512 30.28 -5.47 -2.17
C SER A 512 30.11 -4.85 -3.55
N MET A 513 29.26 -3.81 -3.63
CA MET A 513 29.21 -2.87 -4.74
C MET A 513 29.05 -1.47 -4.16
N GLN A 514 30.17 -0.85 -3.81
CA GLN A 514 30.18 0.45 -3.16
C GLN A 514 31.04 1.45 -3.93
N VAL A 515 30.58 2.70 -3.95
CA VAL A 515 31.35 3.85 -4.44
C VAL A 515 31.55 4.78 -3.27
N HIS A 516 32.79 5.19 -3.03
CA HIS A 516 33.15 6.08 -1.94
C HIS A 516 33.82 7.34 -2.46
N GLN A 517 33.57 8.47 -1.80
CA GLN A 517 34.29 9.73 -1.98
C GLN A 517 35.38 9.84 -0.91
N ILE A 518 36.62 9.81 -1.36
CA ILE A 518 37.79 9.66 -0.48
C ILE A 518 37.95 10.86 0.47
N ALA A 519 37.91 12.08 -0.07
CA ALA A 519 38.20 13.29 0.71
C ALA A 519 37.14 13.59 1.78
N ALA A 520 35.88 13.27 1.51
CA ALA A 520 34.78 13.48 2.44
C ALA A 520 34.61 12.33 3.44
N LYS A 521 35.30 11.19 3.21
CA LYS A 521 35.06 9.93 3.94
C LYS A 521 33.59 9.55 3.85
N GLU A 522 33.10 9.42 2.63
CA GLU A 522 31.67 9.28 2.39
C GLU A 522 31.38 8.13 1.45
N THR A 523 30.52 7.21 1.88
CA THR A 523 29.90 6.27 0.95
C THR A 523 28.91 7.03 0.09
N VAL A 524 29.12 7.02 -1.22
CA VAL A 524 28.22 7.64 -2.20
C VAL A 524 26.97 6.76 -2.34
N PHE A 525 27.16 5.49 -2.69
CA PHE A 525 26.11 4.48 -2.63
C PHE A 525 26.66 3.10 -2.27
N ALA A 526 25.78 2.22 -1.81
CA ALA A 526 26.08 0.84 -1.49
C ALA A 526 24.98 -0.12 -1.97
N ILE A 527 25.40 -1.26 -2.53
CA ILE A 527 24.58 -2.45 -2.77
C ILE A 527 25.40 -3.67 -2.32
N ASN A 528 25.09 -4.21 -1.13
CA ASN A 528 25.78 -5.38 -0.59
C ASN A 528 24.79 -6.53 -0.38
N GLN A 529 25.31 -7.75 -0.24
CA GLN A 529 24.49 -8.92 0.09
C GLN A 529 23.28 -9.14 -0.81
N TRP A 530 23.39 -8.87 -2.12
CA TRP A 530 22.27 -9.00 -3.08
C TRP A 530 21.58 -10.36 -3.04
N ARG A 531 22.30 -11.44 -2.67
CA ARG A 531 21.74 -12.79 -2.47
C ARG A 531 20.68 -12.87 -1.37
N GLY A 532 20.67 -11.91 -0.44
CA GLY A 532 19.69 -11.77 0.63
C GLY A 532 18.32 -11.27 0.17
N GLY A 533 18.18 -10.84 -1.09
CA GLY A 533 16.93 -10.32 -1.64
C GLY A 533 16.38 -9.16 -0.81
N PRO A 534 15.18 -9.29 -0.18
CA PRO A 534 14.68 -8.27 0.73
C PRO A 534 15.60 -7.96 1.92
N GLY A 535 16.54 -8.85 2.25
CA GLY A 535 17.55 -8.63 3.28
C GLY A 535 18.86 -8.04 2.77
N ALA A 536 18.96 -7.61 1.50
CA ALA A 536 20.16 -6.96 0.99
C ALA A 536 20.39 -5.57 1.62
N ASP A 537 21.61 -5.06 1.51
CA ASP A 537 22.02 -3.77 2.06
C ASP A 537 22.00 -2.71 0.95
N LEU A 538 21.14 -1.69 1.08
CA LEU A 538 21.03 -0.58 0.13
C LEU A 538 21.22 0.76 0.84
N GLY A 539 21.98 1.67 0.23
CA GLY A 539 22.25 2.96 0.85
C GLY A 539 22.72 4.04 -0.11
N ILE A 540 22.40 5.28 0.26
CA ILE A 540 22.94 6.51 -0.35
C ILE A 540 23.50 7.36 0.79
N GLY A 541 24.74 7.83 0.66
CA GLY A 541 25.42 8.54 1.75
C GLY A 541 25.89 7.61 2.88
N ASN A 542 26.43 8.20 3.94
CA ASN A 542 26.86 7.48 5.13
C ASN A 542 25.67 6.99 5.98
N SER A 543 25.68 5.72 6.34
CA SER A 543 24.73 5.12 7.28
C SER A 543 24.91 5.65 8.71
N SER A 544 23.81 5.71 9.46
CA SER A 544 23.82 5.90 10.91
C SER A 544 23.32 4.67 11.68
N LYS A 545 23.08 3.55 10.98
CA LYS A 545 22.46 2.35 11.57
C LYS A 545 23.46 1.50 12.35
N ASP A 546 24.66 1.32 11.83
CA ASP A 546 25.73 0.61 12.54
C ASP A 546 26.68 1.64 13.17
N PRO A 547 26.98 1.58 14.48
CA PRO A 547 27.99 2.43 15.08
C PRO A 547 29.42 2.13 14.62
N LYS A 548 29.67 1.00 13.95
CA LYS A 548 30.99 0.52 13.54
C LYS A 548 31.33 0.85 12.09
N THR A 549 30.35 0.88 11.19
CA THR A 549 30.58 1.15 9.76
C THR A 549 29.62 2.22 9.23
N ARG A 550 29.98 2.86 8.12
CA ARG A 550 29.17 3.91 7.48
C ARG A 550 28.68 3.53 6.09
N ASP A 551 29.11 2.38 5.61
CA ASP A 551 29.00 1.93 4.23
C ASP A 551 27.75 1.07 3.94
N TRP A 552 26.84 0.99 4.93
CA TRP A 552 25.59 0.22 4.93
C TRP A 552 25.74 -1.30 5.04
N THR A 553 26.96 -1.83 5.18
CA THR A 553 27.17 -3.26 5.36
C THR A 553 26.41 -3.77 6.59
N PHE A 554 25.73 -4.92 6.44
CA PHE A 554 24.89 -5.57 7.47
C PHE A 554 23.62 -4.82 7.87
N SER A 555 23.13 -3.89 7.05
CA SER A 555 21.93 -3.09 7.34
C SER A 555 20.59 -3.80 7.06
N GLY A 556 20.58 -4.82 6.22
CA GLY A 556 19.44 -5.69 5.92
C GLY A 556 18.17 -4.96 5.53
N ASN A 557 18.26 -3.87 4.77
CA ASN A 557 17.20 -2.87 4.64
C ASN A 557 16.52 -2.81 3.27
N ALA A 558 16.89 -3.63 2.28
CA ALA A 558 16.29 -3.58 0.94
C ALA A 558 14.75 -3.72 0.97
N GLY A 559 14.21 -4.57 1.85
CA GLY A 559 12.77 -4.80 2.02
C GLY A 559 12.00 -3.61 2.61
N SER A 560 12.69 -2.60 3.14
CA SER A 560 12.06 -1.39 3.72
C SER A 560 11.69 -0.33 2.68
N PHE A 561 12.13 -0.50 1.43
CA PHE A 561 11.84 0.43 0.35
C PHE A 561 10.58 0.02 -0.44
N GLU A 562 9.70 0.99 -0.70
CA GLU A 562 8.53 0.83 -1.58
C GLU A 562 8.98 0.55 -3.01
N SER A 563 9.99 1.29 -3.48
CA SER A 563 10.71 1.08 -4.73
C SER A 563 12.20 1.34 -4.53
N ALA A 564 13.06 0.53 -5.17
CA ALA A 564 14.50 0.74 -5.17
C ALA A 564 15.05 0.37 -6.56
N ARG A 565 15.81 1.26 -7.19
CA ARG A 565 16.25 1.09 -8.59
C ARG A 565 17.68 1.59 -8.77
N LEU A 566 18.47 0.86 -9.55
CA LEU A 566 19.79 1.27 -10.03
C LEU A 566 19.77 1.32 -11.55
N ARG A 567 20.21 2.44 -12.12
CA ARG A 567 20.46 2.58 -13.56
C ARG A 567 21.92 2.90 -13.81
N VAL A 568 22.55 2.18 -14.72
CA VAL A 568 23.97 2.30 -15.06
C VAL A 568 24.09 2.83 -16.47
N PHE A 569 24.94 3.84 -16.64
CA PHE A 569 25.10 4.58 -17.87
C PHE A 569 26.56 4.66 -18.29
N VAL A 570 26.78 4.90 -19.57
CA VAL A 570 28.10 5.27 -20.11
C VAL A 570 27.99 6.54 -20.93
N ARG A 571 29.08 7.32 -20.96
CA ARG A 571 29.20 8.44 -21.91
C ARG A 571 30.07 7.97 -23.09
N PRO A 572 29.51 7.86 -24.30
CA PRO A 572 30.29 7.53 -25.49
C PRO A 572 31.41 8.56 -25.69
N LYS A 573 32.57 8.09 -26.14
CA LYS A 573 33.65 8.99 -26.57
C LYS A 573 33.13 9.85 -27.73
N LYS A 574 33.26 11.17 -27.61
CA LYS A 574 32.93 12.12 -28.68
C LYS A 574 33.97 12.10 -29.79
#